data_AF-A0A833LLX8-F1
#
_entry.id   AF-A0A833LLX8-F1
#
_cell.length_a   1.000
_cell.length_b   1.000
_cell.length_c   1.000
_cell.angle_alpha   90.00
_cell.angle_beta   90.00
_cell.angle_gamma   90.00
#
_symmetry.space_group_name_H-M   'P 1'
#
loop_
_entity.id
_entity.type
_entity.pdbx_description
1 polymer ?
#
loop_
_entity_poly.entity_id
_entity_poly.type
_entity_poly.pdbx_seq_one_letter_code
_entity_poly.pdbx_strand_id
1 'polypeptide(L)'
;MIASGPDAKRPPHILLLMTRPKSSSESDTPPTGTSRRRLVLIAAAALLGGGAALAGIYGIAPLLRNAGVAPACRPAGELARAITPLVRGEVAALAPAKSPIPAAHLSFRDQAGRERSIADWQGRIVLLNLWATWCTPCRKE
;
A
#
# COMPACT_ATOMS: atom_id res chain seq x y z
N MET A 1 -8.13 -39.45 -47.50
CA MET A 1 -7.00 -38.49 -47.53
C MET A 1 -6.23 -38.67 -46.23
N ILE A 2 -5.46 -39.75 -46.09
CA ILE A 2 -3.98 -39.81 -46.25
C ILE A 2 -3.28 -38.56 -45.71
N ALA A 3 -2.58 -38.71 -44.58
CA ALA A 3 -1.16 -38.39 -44.47
C ALA A 3 -0.56 -39.11 -43.25
N SER A 4 0.09 -40.24 -43.53
CA SER A 4 1.01 -40.93 -42.63
C SER A 4 2.28 -40.10 -42.42
N GLY A 5 2.80 -40.07 -41.20
CA GLY A 5 4.13 -39.54 -40.84
C GLY A 5 4.83 -40.50 -39.85
N PRO A 6 6.17 -40.63 -39.90
CA PRO A 6 6.90 -41.88 -39.65
C PRO A 6 7.12 -42.30 -38.19
N ASP A 7 7.05 -43.62 -37.98
CA ASP A 7 7.26 -44.44 -36.76
C ASP A 7 8.74 -44.50 -36.31
N ALA A 8 9.44 -43.36 -36.33
CA ALA A 8 10.88 -43.28 -36.09
C ALA A 8 11.23 -42.26 -35.00
N LYS A 9 10.74 -42.47 -33.77
CA LYS A 9 11.39 -42.03 -32.51
C LYS A 9 10.62 -42.49 -31.27
N ARG A 10 10.30 -43.78 -31.16
CA ARG A 10 9.99 -44.39 -29.86
C ARG A 10 11.30 -44.60 -29.10
N PRO A 11 11.57 -43.88 -28.00
CA PRO A 11 12.62 -44.31 -27.10
C PRO A 11 12.21 -45.62 -26.42
N PRO A 12 13.15 -46.57 -26.21
CA PRO A 12 12.87 -47.83 -25.57
C PRO A 12 12.43 -47.61 -24.13
N HIS A 13 11.46 -48.43 -23.73
CA HIS A 13 10.94 -48.57 -22.37
C HIS A 13 12.12 -48.84 -21.44
N ILE A 14 12.57 -47.79 -20.74
CA ILE A 14 13.54 -47.94 -19.68
C ILE A 14 12.81 -48.67 -18.56
N LEU A 15 13.08 -49.97 -18.50
CA LEU A 15 12.74 -50.85 -17.41
C LEU A 15 13.58 -50.40 -16.20
N LEU A 16 13.20 -49.29 -15.57
CA LEU A 16 13.72 -48.91 -14.27
C LEU A 16 13.11 -49.87 -13.26
N LEU A 17 13.86 -50.96 -13.04
CA LEU A 17 13.91 -51.71 -11.81
C LEU A 17 13.50 -50.80 -10.65
N MET A 18 12.29 -51.04 -10.12
CA MET A 18 11.87 -50.50 -8.84
C MET A 18 12.80 -51.09 -7.78
N THR A 19 13.97 -50.49 -7.63
CA THR A 19 14.76 -50.58 -6.41
C THR A 19 13.90 -49.95 -5.32
N ARG A 20 13.15 -50.81 -4.62
CA ARG A 20 12.45 -50.47 -3.39
C ARG A 20 13.43 -49.69 -2.52
N PRO A 21 13.16 -48.43 -2.14
CA PRO A 21 13.92 -47.84 -1.06
C PRO A 21 13.67 -48.73 0.17
N LYS A 22 14.77 -49.31 0.65
CA LYS A 22 14.86 -50.02 1.92
C LYS A 22 14.27 -49.07 2.96
N SER A 23 13.07 -49.39 3.44
CA SER A 23 12.45 -48.77 4.61
C SER A 23 13.39 -49.04 5.78
N SER A 24 14.33 -48.12 5.99
CA SER A 24 15.09 -48.02 7.21
C SER A 24 14.11 -47.52 8.27
N SER A 25 13.63 -48.49 9.06
CA SER A 25 13.04 -48.29 10.36
C SER A 25 14.00 -47.47 11.23
N GLU A 26 13.91 -46.15 11.13
CA GLU A 26 14.56 -45.25 12.06
C GLU A 26 13.61 -45.09 13.25
N SER A 27 13.79 -46.01 14.19
CA SER A 27 13.67 -45.82 15.63
C SER A 27 12.51 -44.93 16.12
N ASP A 28 11.33 -45.55 16.22
CA ASP A 28 10.35 -45.25 17.27
C ASP A 28 11.03 -45.46 18.63
N THR A 29 11.77 -44.45 19.09
CA THR A 29 12.13 -44.34 20.49
C THR A 29 10.92 -43.74 21.18
N PRO A 30 10.27 -44.43 22.14
CA PRO A 30 9.22 -43.80 22.93
C PRO A 30 9.84 -42.59 23.64
N PRO A 31 9.14 -41.46 23.84
CA PRO A 31 9.68 -40.40 24.69
C PRO A 31 9.80 -40.95 26.10
N THR A 32 10.99 -41.46 26.41
CA THR A 32 11.44 -41.86 27.72
C THR A 32 11.49 -40.59 28.57
N GLY A 33 10.49 -40.45 29.45
CA GLY A 33 10.44 -39.47 30.53
C GLY A 33 10.89 -38.06 30.16
N THR A 34 10.04 -37.29 29.49
CA THR A 34 10.30 -35.86 29.29
C THR A 34 10.36 -35.17 30.65
N SER A 35 11.59 -34.88 31.12
CA SER A 35 11.81 -34.09 32.33
C SER A 35 10.95 -32.83 32.27
N ARG A 36 10.20 -32.53 33.34
CA ARG A 36 9.39 -31.31 33.50
C ARG A 36 10.18 -30.06 33.08
N ARG A 37 11.50 -30.09 33.30
CA ARG A 37 12.45 -29.05 32.89
C ARG A 37 12.56 -28.88 31.38
N ARG A 38 12.58 -29.95 30.57
CA ARG A 38 12.58 -29.86 29.09
C ARG A 38 11.27 -29.28 28.57
N LEU A 39 10.15 -29.68 29.17
CA LEU A 39 8.82 -29.17 28.78
C LEU A 39 8.67 -27.67 29.12
N VAL A 40 9.16 -27.25 30.29
CA VAL A 40 9.24 -25.84 30.68
C VAL A 40 10.15 -25.03 29.76
N LEU A 41 11.31 -25.58 29.36
CA LEU A 41 12.22 -24.90 28.44
C LEU A 41 11.63 -24.71 27.04
N ILE A 42 10.94 -25.72 26.51
CA ILE A 42 10.26 -25.62 25.20
C ILE A 42 9.12 -24.59 25.27
N ALA A 43 8.31 -24.61 26.33
CA ALA A 43 7.24 -23.64 26.52
C ALA A 43 7.79 -22.20 26.65
N ALA A 44 8.87 -22.01 27.42
CA ALA A 44 9.53 -20.72 27.55
C ALA A 44 10.11 -20.22 26.23
N ALA A 45 10.75 -21.10 25.44
CA ALA A 45 11.28 -20.76 24.12
C ALA A 45 10.15 -20.39 23.14
N ALA A 46 9.02 -21.10 23.17
CA ALA A 46 7.85 -20.79 22.34
C ALA A 46 7.23 -19.44 22.73
N LEU A 47 7.14 -19.12 24.03
CA LEU A 47 6.64 -17.83 24.51
C LEU A 47 7.58 -16.67 24.14
N LEU A 48 8.88 -16.85 24.29
CA LEU A 48 9.89 -15.84 23.91
C LEU A 48 9.92 -15.63 22.40
N GLY A 49 9.92 -16.71 21.62
CA GLY A 49 9.90 -16.65 20.15
C GLY A 49 8.61 -16.02 19.61
N GLY A 50 7.46 -16.43 20.15
CA GLY A 50 6.16 -15.83 19.81
C GLY A 50 6.08 -14.35 20.18
N GLY A 51 6.55 -13.99 21.38
CA GLY A 51 6.60 -12.59 21.84
C GLY A 51 7.49 -11.71 20.96
N ALA A 52 8.67 -12.19 20.57
CA ALA A 52 9.57 -11.46 19.67
C ALA A 52 8.97 -11.30 18.26
N ALA A 53 8.29 -12.32 17.72
CA ALA A 53 7.61 -12.25 16.44
C ALA A 53 6.46 -11.24 16.45
N LEU A 54 5.64 -11.24 17.50
CA LEU A 54 4.60 -10.24 17.74
C LEU A 54 5.21 -8.83 17.83
N ALA A 55 6.21 -8.62 18.68
CA ALA A 55 6.87 -7.33 18.81
C ALA A 55 7.49 -6.85 17.47
N GLY A 56 8.06 -7.75 16.68
CA GLY A 56 8.55 -7.44 15.33
C GLY A 56 7.43 -7.01 14.39
N ILE A 57 6.34 -7.77 14.29
CA ILE A 57 5.20 -7.44 13.39
C ILE A 57 4.57 -6.10 13.77
N TYR A 58 4.30 -5.88 15.06
CA TYR A 58 3.64 -4.66 15.53
C TYR A 58 4.60 -3.45 15.64
N GLY A 59 5.91 -3.69 15.82
CA GLY A 59 6.93 -2.64 15.87
C GLY A 59 7.43 -2.18 14.49
N ILE A 60 7.44 -3.09 13.50
CA ILE A 60 7.84 -2.78 12.11
C ILE A 60 6.65 -2.20 11.32
N ALA A 61 5.41 -2.56 11.65
CA ALA A 61 4.21 -2.03 11.01
C ALA A 61 4.16 -0.48 10.90
N PRO A 62 4.44 0.31 11.96
CA PRO A 62 4.47 1.78 11.84
C PRO A 62 5.63 2.29 10.97
N LEU A 63 6.75 1.58 10.88
CA LEU A 63 7.91 1.93 10.05
C LEU A 63 7.68 1.63 8.55
N LEU A 64 6.89 0.61 8.25
CA LEU A 64 6.51 0.22 6.89
C LEU A 64 5.24 0.91 6.38
N ARG A 65 4.57 1.74 7.20
CA ARG A 65 3.47 2.56 6.68
C ARG A 65 4.06 3.59 5.73
N ASN A 66 3.64 3.51 4.46
CA ASN A 66 3.76 4.65 3.55
C ASN A 66 3.30 5.89 4.32
N ALA A 67 4.13 6.93 4.35
CA ALA A 67 3.81 8.19 4.99
C ALA A 67 2.51 8.71 4.35
N GLY A 68 1.37 8.39 4.95
CA GLY A 68 0.12 9.04 4.63
C GLY A 68 0.32 10.54 4.84
N VAL A 69 -0.35 11.34 4.01
CA VAL A 69 -0.46 12.80 4.05
C VAL A 69 0.43 13.47 5.10
N ALA A 70 1.48 14.16 4.65
CA ALA A 70 2.45 14.84 5.52
C ALA A 70 1.72 15.61 6.65
N PRO A 71 2.24 15.59 7.90
CA PRO A 71 1.61 16.26 9.05
C PRO A 71 1.17 17.71 8.77
N ALA A 72 1.95 18.43 7.96
CA ALA A 72 1.67 19.79 7.52
C ALA A 72 0.32 19.96 6.79
N CYS A 73 -0.20 18.90 6.18
CA CYS A 73 -1.44 18.93 5.40
C CYS A 73 -2.69 18.50 6.20
N ARG A 74 -2.55 18.03 7.45
CA ARG A 74 -3.69 17.61 8.30
C ARG A 74 -4.78 18.69 8.47
N PRO A 75 -4.46 19.98 8.70
CA PRO A 75 -5.47 21.02 8.87
C PRO A 75 -6.39 21.17 7.64
N ALA A 76 -5.85 20.95 6.44
CA ALA A 76 -6.64 21.03 5.20
C ALA A 76 -7.73 19.94 5.14
N GLY A 77 -7.46 18.75 5.69
CA GLY A 77 -8.43 17.66 5.72
C GLY A 77 -9.57 17.88 6.71
N GLU A 78 -9.26 18.52 7.85
CA GLU A 78 -10.26 18.95 8.83
C GLU A 78 -11.17 20.04 8.25
N LEU A 79 -10.57 21.06 7.63
CA LEU A 79 -11.32 22.13 6.97
C LEU A 79 -12.23 21.57 5.87
N ALA A 80 -11.73 20.67 5.01
CA ALA A 80 -12.54 20.06 3.95
C ALA A 80 -13.79 19.33 4.50
N ARG A 81 -13.65 18.62 5.62
CA ARG A 81 -14.78 17.95 6.30
C ARG A 81 -15.76 18.97 6.89
N ALA A 82 -15.24 20.03 7.51
CA ALA A 82 -16.06 21.09 8.11
C ALA A 82 -16.91 21.84 7.08
N ILE A 83 -16.40 22.05 5.86
CA ILE A 83 -17.14 22.77 4.80
C ILE A 83 -18.07 21.88 3.99
N THR A 84 -17.87 20.56 3.97
CA THR A 84 -18.72 19.61 3.22
C THR A 84 -20.23 19.81 3.41
N PRO A 85 -20.80 19.97 4.63
CA PRO A 85 -22.25 20.19 4.79
C PRO A 85 -22.75 21.54 4.23
N LEU A 86 -21.84 22.46 3.92
CA LEU A 86 -22.16 23.77 3.33
C LEU A 86 -22.17 23.72 1.79
N VAL A 87 -21.67 22.64 1.19
CA VAL A 87 -21.64 22.43 -0.27
C VAL A 87 -23.03 22.06 -0.77
N ARG A 88 -23.88 23.07 -0.98
CA ARG A 88 -25.26 22.92 -1.43
C ARG A 88 -25.73 24.19 -2.14
N GLY A 89 -26.86 24.11 -2.85
CA GLY A 89 -27.40 25.25 -3.60
C GLY A 89 -26.44 25.70 -4.70
N GLU A 90 -26.14 27.00 -4.74
CA GLU A 90 -25.29 27.63 -5.77
C GLU A 90 -23.86 27.07 -5.81
N VAL A 91 -23.35 26.57 -4.68
CA VAL A 91 -21.99 26.00 -4.57
C VAL A 91 -21.99 24.46 -4.57
N ALA A 92 -23.08 23.81 -4.97
CA ALA A 92 -23.18 22.35 -4.98
C ALA A 92 -22.14 21.65 -5.88
N ALA A 93 -21.57 22.38 -6.86
CA ALA A 93 -20.52 21.89 -7.74
C ALA A 93 -19.12 21.91 -7.10
N LEU A 94 -18.93 22.54 -5.94
CA LEU A 94 -17.67 22.49 -5.22
C LEU A 94 -17.43 21.04 -4.76
N ALA A 95 -16.29 20.47 -5.11
CA ALA A 95 -15.90 19.12 -4.67
C ALA A 95 -14.79 19.22 -3.61
N PRO A 96 -15.11 19.08 -2.30
CA PRO A 96 -14.09 19.04 -1.27
C PRO A 96 -13.11 17.89 -1.51
N ALA A 97 -11.82 18.16 -1.31
CA ALA A 97 -10.80 17.13 -1.45
C ALA A 97 -10.99 16.03 -0.38
N LYS A 98 -10.97 14.77 -0.79
CA LYS A 98 -11.14 13.60 0.11
C LYS A 98 -9.95 13.42 1.05
N SER A 99 -8.77 13.81 0.58
CA SER A 99 -7.53 13.89 1.35
C SER A 99 -6.81 15.19 1.00
N PRO A 100 -5.96 15.71 1.89
CA PRO A 100 -5.14 16.87 1.57
C PRO A 100 -4.23 16.61 0.38
N ILE A 101 -4.25 17.53 -0.58
CA ILE A 101 -3.44 17.50 -1.80
C ILE A 101 -2.52 18.71 -1.76
N PRO A 102 -1.19 18.55 -1.97
CA PRO A 102 -0.29 19.69 -2.10
C PRO A 102 -0.76 20.62 -3.22
N ALA A 103 -0.78 21.92 -2.96
CA ALA A 103 -1.10 22.90 -3.98
C ALA A 103 -0.09 22.83 -5.13
N ALA A 104 -0.56 23.08 -6.35
CA ALA A 104 0.30 23.10 -7.53
C ALA A 104 1.31 24.26 -7.46
N HIS A 105 2.53 24.02 -7.93
CA HIS A 105 3.55 25.06 -8.11
C HIS A 105 3.26 25.86 -9.38
N LEU A 106 2.22 26.70 -9.32
CA LEU A 106 1.87 27.59 -10.43
C LEU A 106 2.52 28.96 -10.23
N SER A 107 3.17 29.43 -11.28
CA SER A 107 3.71 30.79 -11.40
C SER A 107 2.96 31.54 -12.50
N PHE A 108 2.75 32.84 -12.29
CA PHE A 108 2.04 33.72 -13.21
C PHE A 108 2.57 35.15 -13.10
N ARG A 109 2.16 36.03 -14.02
CA ARG A 109 2.51 37.46 -13.96
C ARG A 109 1.36 38.26 -13.38
N ASP A 110 1.68 39.20 -12.51
CA ASP A 110 0.70 40.19 -12.03
C ASP A 110 0.52 41.35 -13.03
N GLN A 111 -0.36 42.29 -12.68
CA GLN A 111 -0.66 43.48 -13.50
C GLN A 111 0.55 44.38 -13.76
N ALA A 112 1.58 44.32 -12.90
CA ALA A 112 2.83 45.07 -13.07
C ALA A 112 3.88 44.26 -13.85
N GLY A 113 3.53 43.07 -14.36
CA GLY A 113 4.42 42.18 -15.09
C GLY A 113 5.39 41.39 -14.21
N ARG A 114 5.27 41.49 -12.87
CA ARG A 114 6.13 40.76 -11.92
C ARG A 114 5.70 39.31 -11.84
N GLU A 115 6.68 38.42 -11.74
CA GLU A 115 6.41 37.00 -11.48
C GLU A 115 5.89 36.81 -10.04
N ARG A 116 4.83 36.02 -9.93
CA ARG A 116 4.15 35.63 -8.70
C ARG A 116 3.96 34.12 -8.69
N SER A 117 3.88 33.53 -7.51
CA SER A 117 3.58 32.11 -7.36
C SER A 117 2.50 31.89 -6.31
N ILE A 118 1.71 30.83 -6.43
CA ILE A 118 0.76 30.42 -5.37
C ILE A 118 1.47 30.30 -4.00
N ALA A 119 2.77 29.97 -3.98
CA ALA A 119 3.57 29.94 -2.76
C ALA A 119 3.61 31.28 -2.00
N ASP A 120 3.42 32.42 -2.67
CA ASP A 120 3.39 33.75 -2.03
C ASP A 120 2.20 33.91 -1.06
N TRP A 121 1.20 33.02 -1.14
CA TRP A 121 0.02 33.02 -0.28
C TRP A 121 0.00 31.90 0.77
N GLN A 122 1.12 31.22 1.01
CA GLN A 122 1.21 30.22 2.07
C GLN A 122 0.73 30.73 3.43
N GLY A 123 0.07 29.86 4.19
CA GLY A 123 -0.49 30.17 5.51
C GLY A 123 -1.83 30.92 5.49
N ARG A 124 -2.38 31.21 4.30
CA ARG A 124 -3.69 31.87 4.13
C ARG A 124 -4.68 30.94 3.41
N ILE A 125 -5.96 31.07 3.73
CA ILE A 125 -7.03 30.47 2.93
C ILE A 125 -7.21 31.35 1.70
N VAL A 126 -7.07 30.77 0.50
CA VAL A 126 -7.20 31.48 -0.77
C VAL A 126 -8.20 30.77 -1.66
N LEU A 127 -9.14 31.54 -2.22
CA LEU A 127 -9.98 31.13 -3.34
C LEU A 127 -9.29 31.55 -4.64
N LEU A 128 -8.78 30.57 -5.40
CA LEU A 128 -8.13 30.83 -6.68
C LEU A 128 -9.16 30.71 -7.81
N ASN A 129 -9.42 31.82 -8.52
CA ASN A 129 -10.25 31.82 -9.71
C ASN A 129 -9.38 31.79 -10.98
N LEU A 130 -9.61 30.79 -11.85
CA LEU A 130 -8.96 30.65 -13.15
C LEU A 130 -9.98 30.96 -14.24
N TRP A 131 -9.84 32.12 -14.89
CA TRP A 131 -10.79 32.59 -15.90
C TRP A 131 -10.08 33.01 -17.18
N ALA A 132 -10.86 33.10 -18.26
CA ALA A 132 -10.41 33.61 -19.54
C ALA A 132 -11.54 34.34 -20.27
N THR A 133 -11.19 35.27 -21.16
CA THR A 133 -12.16 36.07 -21.93
C THR A 133 -13.03 35.24 -22.88
N TRP A 134 -12.57 34.05 -23.27
CA TRP A 134 -13.31 33.11 -24.10
C TRP A 134 -14.14 32.10 -23.27
N CYS A 135 -14.01 32.08 -21.94
CA CYS A 135 -14.79 31.19 -21.08
C CYS A 135 -16.17 31.80 -20.78
N THR A 136 -17.21 31.30 -21.46
CA THR A 136 -18.59 31.77 -21.28
C THR A 136 -19.11 31.70 -19.84
N PRO A 137 -18.95 30.60 -19.08
CA PRO A 137 -19.40 30.57 -17.68
C PRO A 137 -18.58 31.54 -16.80
N CYS A 138 -17.25 31.56 -16.95
CA CYS A 138 -16.36 32.41 -16.14
C CYS A 138 -16.64 33.91 -16.27
N ARG A 139 -17.18 34.35 -17.42
CA ARG A 139 -17.54 35.77 -17.64
C ARG A 139 -18.78 36.23 -16.89
N LYS A 140 -19.60 35.29 -16.40
CA LYS A 140 -20.88 35.56 -15.72
C LYS A 140 -20.79 35.39 -14.20
N GLU A 141 -19.69 34.84 -13.71
CA GLU A 141 -19.41 34.61 -12.29
C GLU A 141 -19.28 35.91 -11.49
#